data_AF-A0A1V6ITU1-F1
#
_entry.id   AF-A0A1V6ITU1-F1
#
_cell.length_a   1.000
_cell.length_b   1.000
_cell.length_c   1.000
_cell.angle_alpha   90.00
_cell.angle_beta   90.00
_cell.angle_gamma   90.00
#
_symmetry.space_group_name_H-M   'P 1'
#
loop_
_entity.id
_entity.type
_entity.pdbx_description
1 polymer ?
#
loop_
_entity_poly.entity_id
_entity_poly.type
_entity_poly.pdbx_seq_one_letter_code
_entity_poly.pdbx_strand_id
1 'polypeptide(L)'
;MLEDQYPRAPYILQSGKYRGKSLEYVLLHDVSSFLAMKHRLEDVAQGHQPNAYHRHLVWLVTGINILAGNVTCRECGKYAEYLPARGNYREGLYFLSVPLCRQCANQGEWERTLKFNILPWHICSLPLSKADRNKLWKAEKNILKINNMSGQQLFELLVDIN
;
A
#
# COMPACT_ATOMS: atom_id res chain seq x y z
N MET A 1 -14.59 -24.04 -6.11
CA MET A 1 -13.12 -23.96 -6.12
C MET A 1 -12.72 -23.14 -7.33
N LEU A 2 -12.23 -21.92 -7.14
CA LEU A 2 -11.80 -20.99 -8.20
C LEU A 2 -10.25 -21.00 -8.23
N GLU A 3 -9.66 -22.02 -8.82
CA GLU A 3 -8.19 -22.18 -8.88
C GLU A 3 -7.50 -21.23 -9.90
N ASP A 4 -8.27 -20.43 -10.66
CA ASP A 4 -7.75 -19.58 -11.76
C ASP A 4 -7.69 -18.06 -11.45
N GLN A 5 -7.97 -17.62 -10.22
CA GLN A 5 -7.90 -16.18 -9.87
C GLN A 5 -6.56 -15.74 -9.27
N TYR A 6 -5.74 -16.67 -8.78
CA TYR A 6 -4.50 -16.34 -8.09
C TYR A 6 -3.29 -16.44 -9.03
N PRO A 7 -2.39 -15.44 -9.01
CA PRO A 7 -1.17 -15.52 -9.81
C PRO A 7 -0.25 -16.63 -9.30
N ARG A 8 0.37 -17.37 -10.22
CA ARG A 8 1.28 -18.49 -9.90
C ARG A 8 2.74 -18.07 -9.73
N ALA A 9 3.08 -16.84 -10.13
CA ALA A 9 4.41 -16.27 -10.06
C ALA A 9 4.34 -14.73 -10.09
N PRO A 10 5.41 -14.02 -9.70
CA PRO A 10 5.51 -12.58 -9.89
C PRO A 10 5.28 -12.16 -11.34
N TYR A 11 4.54 -11.07 -11.55
CA TYR A 11 4.32 -10.56 -12.90
C TYR A 11 5.50 -9.72 -13.38
N ILE A 12 6.21 -10.19 -14.40
CA ILE A 12 7.35 -9.48 -14.99
C ILE A 12 6.89 -8.49 -16.08
N LEU A 13 7.21 -7.22 -15.89
CA LEU A 13 6.92 -6.16 -16.86
C LEU A 13 7.76 -6.34 -18.13
N GLN A 14 7.09 -6.38 -19.28
CA GLN A 14 7.73 -6.65 -20.58
C GLN A 14 8.24 -5.38 -21.28
N SER A 15 7.81 -4.20 -20.85
CA SER A 15 8.11 -2.92 -21.50
C SER A 15 8.16 -1.75 -20.52
N GLY A 16 8.56 -0.58 -21.02
CA GLY A 16 8.65 0.66 -20.25
C GLY A 16 9.84 0.74 -19.29
N LYS A 17 9.81 1.75 -18.41
CA LYS A 17 10.90 2.07 -17.45
C LYS A 17 11.30 0.88 -16.56
N TYR A 18 10.36 -0.01 -16.25
CA TYR A 18 10.57 -1.15 -15.34
C TYR A 18 10.64 -2.49 -16.07
N ARG A 19 10.96 -2.49 -17.37
CA ARG A 19 11.13 -3.74 -18.13
C ARG A 19 12.08 -4.70 -17.40
N GLY A 20 11.67 -5.96 -17.30
CA GLY A 20 12.42 -7.01 -16.60
C GLY A 20 12.32 -6.97 -15.07
N LYS A 21 11.56 -6.04 -14.49
CA LYS A 21 11.24 -6.02 -13.06
C LYS A 21 9.83 -6.55 -12.82
N SER A 22 9.60 -7.10 -11.63
CA SER A 22 8.27 -7.57 -11.24
C SER A 22 7.38 -6.41 -10.77
N LEU A 23 6.06 -6.60 -10.80
CA LEU A 23 5.11 -5.62 -10.24
C LEU A 23 5.30 -5.38 -8.75
N GLU A 24 5.62 -6.42 -7.99
CA GLU A 24 5.96 -6.36 -6.56
C GLU A 24 7.18 -5.46 -6.32
N TYR A 25 8.21 -5.56 -7.16
CA TYR A 25 9.37 -4.68 -7.09
C TYR A 25 8.96 -3.22 -7.28
N VAL A 26 8.11 -2.92 -8.27
CA VAL A 26 7.65 -1.55 -8.50
C VAL A 26 6.86 -1.03 -7.30
N LEU A 27 5.96 -1.85 -6.73
CA LEU A 27 5.22 -1.50 -5.51
C LEU A 27 6.17 -1.17 -4.34
N LEU A 28 7.17 -2.01 -4.08
CA LEU A 28 8.07 -1.87 -2.94
C LEU A 28 9.01 -0.66 -3.04
N HIS A 29 9.39 -0.25 -4.26
CA HIS A 29 10.46 0.72 -4.49
C HIS A 29 10.02 2.03 -5.17
N ASP A 30 8.92 2.05 -5.91
CA ASP A 30 8.40 3.26 -6.58
C ASP A 30 6.86 3.30 -6.54
N VAL A 31 6.33 3.57 -5.35
CA VAL A 31 4.88 3.62 -5.10
C VAL A 31 4.16 4.62 -6.00
N SER A 32 4.80 5.73 -6.36
CA SER A 32 4.20 6.73 -7.26
C SER A 32 3.96 6.14 -8.65
N SER A 33 4.93 5.38 -9.18
CA SER A 33 4.78 4.71 -10.47
C SER A 33 3.77 3.58 -10.40
N PHE A 34 3.75 2.81 -9.31
CA PHE A 34 2.74 1.77 -9.09
C PHE A 34 1.32 2.35 -9.06
N LEU A 35 1.08 3.45 -8.34
CA LEU A 35 -0.23 4.07 -8.27
C LEU A 35 -0.67 4.67 -9.61
N ALA A 36 0.25 5.24 -10.39
CA ALA A 36 -0.05 5.69 -11.75
C ALA A 36 -0.46 4.52 -12.67
N MET A 37 0.21 3.37 -12.54
CA MET A 37 -0.18 2.14 -13.24
C MET A 37 -1.60 1.70 -12.85
N LYS A 38 -1.91 1.68 -11.55
CA LYS A 38 -3.24 1.33 -11.02
C LYS A 38 -4.33 2.24 -11.59
N HIS A 39 -4.17 3.56 -11.46
CA HIS A 39 -5.18 4.51 -11.93
C HIS A 39 -5.44 4.41 -13.43
N ARG A 40 -4.38 4.29 -14.23
CA ARG A 40 -4.54 4.09 -15.67
C ARG A 40 -5.33 2.84 -16.01
N LEU A 41 -5.21 1.77 -15.23
CA LEU A 41 -6.03 0.58 -15.44
C LEU A 41 -7.49 0.82 -15.07
N GLU A 42 -7.75 1.50 -13.97
CA GLU A 42 -9.12 1.84 -13.54
C GLU A 42 -9.84 2.71 -14.59
N ASP A 43 -9.11 3.64 -15.22
CA ASP A 43 -9.64 4.49 -16.29
C ASP A 43 -9.95 3.72 -17.58
N VAL A 44 -9.11 2.73 -17.94
CA VAL A 44 -9.23 1.96 -19.20
C VAL A 44 -10.17 0.75 -19.06
N ALA A 45 -10.43 0.28 -17.83
CA ALA A 45 -11.27 -0.89 -17.56
C ALA A 45 -12.76 -0.69 -17.90
N GLN A 46 -13.19 0.50 -18.32
CA GLN A 46 -14.54 0.75 -18.81
C GLN A 46 -14.78 -0.06 -20.11
N GLY A 47 -15.35 -1.27 -19.97
CA GLY A 47 -15.81 -2.12 -21.08
C GLY A 47 -14.85 -3.22 -21.55
N HIS A 48 -13.69 -3.41 -20.92
CA HIS A 48 -12.71 -4.44 -21.33
C HIS A 48 -12.57 -5.56 -20.31
N GLN A 49 -12.39 -6.80 -20.77
CA GLN A 49 -12.08 -7.94 -19.91
C GLN A 49 -10.67 -7.79 -19.29
N PRO A 50 -10.50 -7.99 -17.96
CA PRO A 50 -9.20 -7.85 -17.32
C PRO A 50 -8.19 -8.85 -17.88
N ASN A 51 -7.05 -8.38 -18.39
CA ASN A 51 -5.95 -9.26 -18.80
C ASN A 51 -5.08 -9.68 -17.59
N ALA A 52 -4.05 -10.50 -17.82
CA ALA A 52 -3.18 -11.00 -16.75
C ALA A 52 -2.52 -9.88 -15.91
N TYR A 53 -2.07 -8.80 -16.56
CA TYR A 53 -1.51 -7.63 -15.87
C TYR A 53 -2.53 -6.96 -14.94
N HIS A 54 -3.77 -6.78 -15.42
CA HIS A 54 -4.84 -6.18 -14.61
C HIS A 54 -5.17 -7.05 -13.39
N ARG A 55 -5.34 -8.35 -13.60
CA ARG A 55 -5.64 -9.30 -12.52
C ARG A 55 -4.54 -9.31 -11.47
N HIS A 56 -3.27 -9.32 -11.89
CA HIS A 56 -2.14 -9.30 -10.97
C HIS A 56 -2.05 -7.99 -10.16
N LEU A 57 -2.29 -6.85 -10.81
CA LEU A 57 -2.30 -5.56 -10.11
C LEU A 57 -3.43 -5.50 -9.06
N VAL A 58 -4.64 -5.93 -9.43
CA VAL A 58 -5.78 -6.00 -8.50
C VAL A 58 -5.52 -6.98 -7.36
N TRP A 59 -4.88 -8.12 -7.64
CA TRP A 59 -4.46 -9.08 -6.62
C TRP A 59 -3.48 -8.46 -5.62
N LEU A 60 -2.43 -7.76 -6.09
CA LEU A 60 -1.50 -7.04 -5.21
C LEU A 60 -2.24 -6.00 -4.34
N VAL A 61 -3.17 -5.27 -4.94
CA VAL A 61 -3.98 -4.26 -4.24
C VAL A 61 -4.77 -4.89 -3.11
N THR A 62 -5.43 -6.01 -3.41
CA THR A 62 -6.26 -6.76 -2.48
C THR A 62 -5.45 -7.40 -1.36
N GLY A 63 -4.32 -8.04 -1.68
CA GLY A 63 -3.47 -8.69 -0.68
C GLY A 63 -2.91 -7.70 0.34
N ILE A 64 -2.43 -6.53 -0.08
CA ILE A 64 -1.97 -5.50 0.84
C ILE A 64 -3.12 -4.92 1.68
N ASN A 65 -4.34 -4.81 1.14
CA ASN A 65 -5.52 -4.41 1.93
C ASN A 65 -5.83 -5.41 3.04
N ILE A 66 -5.71 -6.72 2.75
CA ILE A 66 -5.86 -7.78 3.75
C ILE A 66 -4.78 -7.64 4.83
N LEU A 67 -3.52 -7.45 4.45
CA LEU A 67 -2.44 -7.19 5.42
C LEU A 67 -2.71 -5.98 6.30
N ALA A 68 -3.16 -4.87 5.71
CA ALA A 68 -3.51 -3.65 6.44
C ALA A 68 -4.68 -3.87 7.40
N GLY A 69 -5.69 -4.66 7.01
CA GLY A 69 -6.83 -5.02 7.85
C GLY A 69 -6.46 -5.84 9.09
N ASN A 70 -5.30 -6.52 9.08
CA ASN A 70 -4.79 -7.30 10.19
C ASN A 70 -3.86 -6.51 11.14
N VAL A 71 -3.64 -5.22 10.88
CA VAL A 71 -2.78 -4.39 11.72
C VAL A 71 -3.49 -4.06 13.03
N THR A 72 -2.79 -4.27 14.15
CA THR A 72 -3.29 -3.95 15.49
C THR A 72 -2.79 -2.58 15.98
N CYS A 73 -3.66 -1.87 16.68
CA CYS A 73 -3.41 -0.62 17.37
C CYS A 73 -2.32 -0.81 18.42
N ARG A 74 -1.32 0.07 18.40
CA ARG A 74 -0.19 0.05 19.34
C ARG A 74 -0.62 0.26 20.80
N GLU A 75 -1.68 1.04 21.02
CA GLU A 75 -2.13 1.44 22.35
C GLU A 75 -3.06 0.42 23.02
N CYS A 76 -3.95 -0.23 22.25
CA CYS A 76 -5.01 -1.06 22.83
C CYS A 76 -5.20 -2.42 22.15
N GLY A 77 -4.40 -2.78 21.15
CA GLY A 77 -4.46 -4.08 20.48
C GLY A 77 -5.66 -4.31 19.54
N LYS A 78 -6.68 -3.44 19.54
CA LYS A 78 -7.79 -3.46 18.56
C LYS A 78 -7.30 -3.21 17.13
N TYR A 79 -8.13 -3.45 16.12
CA TYR A 79 -7.79 -3.12 14.73
C TYR A 79 -7.39 -1.64 14.55
N ALA A 80 -6.30 -1.42 13.82
CA ALA A 80 -5.81 -0.09 13.49
C ALA A 80 -6.38 0.39 12.16
N GLU A 81 -6.65 1.69 12.10
CA GLU A 81 -7.13 2.38 10.89
C GLU A 81 -6.14 3.48 10.45
N TYR A 82 -5.39 4.03 11.40
CA TYR A 82 -4.67 5.27 11.22
C TYR A 82 -3.17 5.19 11.49
N LEU A 83 -2.44 5.98 10.73
CA LEU A 83 -1.03 6.30 10.89
C LEU A 83 -0.90 7.80 11.22
N PRO A 84 -0.42 8.17 12.41
CA PRO A 84 -0.21 9.56 12.76
C PRO A 84 1.04 10.15 12.11
N ALA A 85 1.03 11.45 11.88
CA ALA A 85 2.17 12.22 11.41
C ALA A 85 2.26 13.57 12.13
N ARG A 86 3.50 14.04 12.33
CA ARG A 86 3.80 15.39 12.80
C ARG A 86 4.16 16.30 11.62
N GLY A 87 3.99 17.60 11.78
CA GLY A 87 4.23 18.60 10.73
C GLY A 87 2.96 18.95 9.95
N ASN A 88 3.12 19.50 8.75
CA ASN A 88 2.01 19.93 7.90
C ASN A 88 2.37 19.82 6.41
N TYR A 89 1.39 20.01 5.52
CA TYR A 89 1.57 19.88 4.08
C TYR A 89 2.54 20.91 3.46
N ARG A 90 2.83 22.04 4.13
CA ARG A 90 3.72 23.09 3.60
C ARG A 90 5.18 22.83 3.95
N GLU A 91 5.43 22.40 5.19
CA GLU A 91 6.78 22.21 5.74
C GLU A 91 7.27 20.76 5.62
N GLY A 92 6.35 19.84 5.33
CA GLY A 92 6.61 18.40 5.21
C GLY A 92 6.11 17.62 6.42
N LEU A 93 5.97 16.32 6.21
CA LEU A 93 5.40 15.41 7.20
C LEU A 93 6.44 14.41 7.70
N TYR A 94 6.38 14.14 9.01
CA TYR A 94 7.10 13.06 9.67
C TYR A 94 6.10 12.01 10.14
N PHE A 95 6.01 10.91 9.40
CA PHE A 95 5.10 9.81 9.66
C PHE A 95 5.64 8.92 10.78
N LEU A 96 4.80 8.65 11.77
CA LEU A 96 5.13 7.80 12.91
C LEU A 96 4.63 6.39 12.61
N SER A 97 5.49 5.37 12.67
CA SER A 97 5.09 3.97 12.49
C SER A 97 4.34 3.41 13.73
N VAL A 98 3.35 4.15 14.21
CA VAL A 98 2.52 3.86 15.38
C VAL A 98 1.07 3.69 14.91
N PRO A 99 0.65 2.48 14.50
CA PRO A 99 -0.71 2.26 14.03
C PRO A 99 -1.71 2.46 15.16
N LEU A 100 -2.80 3.18 14.91
CA LEU A 100 -3.82 3.54 15.89
C LEU A 100 -5.21 3.12 15.43
N CYS A 101 -6.03 2.63 16.36
CA CYS A 101 -7.48 2.50 16.14
C CYS A 101 -8.16 3.88 16.23
N ARG A 102 -9.39 3.98 15.74
CA ARG A 102 -10.17 5.23 15.77
C ARG A 102 -10.30 5.85 17.15
N GLN A 103 -10.52 5.03 18.19
CA GLN A 103 -10.69 5.52 19.55
C GLN A 103 -9.40 6.16 20.08
N CYS A 104 -8.27 5.45 20.00
CA CYS A 104 -6.97 5.94 20.49
C CYS A 104 -6.46 7.13 19.66
N ALA A 105 -6.77 7.17 18.36
CA ALA A 105 -6.39 8.29 17.50
C ALA A 105 -7.07 9.62 17.89
N ASN A 106 -8.18 9.58 18.64
CA ASN A 106 -8.94 10.76 19.05
C ASN A 106 -8.76 11.07 20.55
N GLN A 107 -7.62 10.67 21.13
CA GLN A 107 -7.31 10.89 22.53
C GLN A 107 -5.91 11.46 22.70
N GLY A 108 -5.73 12.26 23.76
CA GLY A 108 -4.42 12.73 24.21
C GLY A 108 -3.64 13.48 23.14
N GLU A 109 -2.36 13.13 22.98
CA GLU A 109 -1.50 13.77 21.98
C GLU A 109 -1.89 13.43 20.54
N TRP A 110 -2.48 12.25 20.30
CA TRP A 110 -2.83 11.78 18.96
C TRP A 110 -3.94 12.60 18.32
N GLU A 111 -4.85 13.13 19.13
CA GLU A 111 -5.95 13.97 18.66
C GLU A 111 -5.44 15.15 17.82
N ARG A 112 -4.29 15.71 18.20
CA ARG A 112 -3.66 16.89 17.59
C ARG A 112 -2.77 16.58 16.38
N THR A 113 -2.55 15.30 16.07
CA THR A 113 -1.70 14.87 14.95
C THR A 113 -2.51 14.73 13.66
N LEU A 114 -1.86 14.95 12.52
CA LEU A 114 -2.44 14.58 11.23
C LEU A 114 -2.47 13.05 11.14
N LYS A 115 -3.54 12.50 10.57
CA LYS A 115 -3.77 11.06 10.50
C LYS A 115 -3.98 10.65 9.06
N PHE A 116 -3.38 9.53 8.70
CA PHE A 116 -3.44 8.94 7.38
C PHE A 116 -3.99 7.53 7.49
N ASN A 117 -4.73 7.07 6.49
CA ASN A 117 -5.19 5.68 6.48
C ASN A 117 -3.97 4.75 6.27
N ILE A 118 -3.96 3.59 6.91
CA ILE A 118 -2.95 2.54 6.69
C ILE A 118 -3.08 1.91 5.29
N LEU A 119 -4.25 2.04 4.65
CA LEU A 119 -4.51 1.56 3.29
C LEU A 119 -3.75 2.42 2.25
N PRO A 120 -2.73 1.87 1.57
CA PRO A 120 -1.80 2.64 0.73
C PRO A 120 -2.43 3.20 -0.55
N TRP A 121 -3.60 2.72 -0.95
CA TRP A 121 -4.21 3.09 -2.23
C TRP A 121 -4.79 4.49 -2.25
N HIS A 122 -5.11 5.03 -1.07
CA HIS A 122 -5.60 6.39 -0.95
C HIS A 122 -4.48 7.43 -1.00
N ILE A 123 -3.20 7.02 -0.97
CA ILE A 123 -2.04 7.94 -1.00
C ILE A 123 -2.11 8.92 -2.18
N CYS A 124 -2.61 8.48 -3.34
CA CYS A 124 -2.73 9.33 -4.53
C CYS A 124 -3.83 10.39 -4.43
N SER A 125 -4.87 10.16 -3.62
CA SER A 125 -5.94 11.15 -3.40
C SER A 125 -5.55 12.24 -2.39
N LEU A 126 -4.43 12.07 -1.69
CA LEU A 126 -3.96 13.04 -0.71
C LEU A 126 -3.14 14.13 -1.40
N PRO A 127 -3.22 15.40 -0.94
CA PRO A 127 -2.42 16.51 -1.45
C PRO A 127 -0.98 16.44 -0.94
N LEU A 128 -0.32 15.30 -1.11
CA LEU A 128 1.05 15.02 -0.66
C LEU A 128 2.05 15.27 -1.79
N SER A 129 3.21 15.83 -1.41
CA SER A 129 4.37 15.88 -2.29
C SER A 129 4.83 14.46 -2.64
N LYS A 130 5.57 14.29 -3.76
CA LYS A 130 6.19 13.00 -4.09
C LYS A 130 7.08 12.47 -2.96
N ALA A 131 7.81 13.37 -2.29
CA ALA A 131 8.67 13.02 -1.17
C ALA A 131 7.86 12.47 0.02
N ASP A 132 6.75 13.13 0.39
CA ASP A 132 5.93 12.68 1.52
C ASP A 132 5.14 11.41 1.20
N ARG A 133 4.69 11.20 -0.04
CA ARG A 133 4.12 9.91 -0.47
C ARG A 133 5.10 8.76 -0.26
N ASN A 134 6.37 8.96 -0.62
CA ASN A 134 7.40 7.94 -0.41
C ASN A 134 7.69 7.70 1.08
N LYS A 135 7.65 8.74 1.91
CA LYS A 135 7.81 8.60 3.38
C LYS A 135 6.62 7.88 4.00
N LEU A 136 5.39 8.21 3.60
CA LEU A 136 4.16 7.54 4.04
C LEU A 136 4.22 6.06 3.70
N TRP A 137 4.51 5.73 2.44
CA TRP A 137 4.67 4.34 2.02
C TRP A 137 5.75 3.61 2.81
N LYS A 138 6.88 4.27 3.10
CA LYS A 138 7.93 3.67 3.95
C LYS A 138 7.41 3.35 5.36
N ALA A 139 6.62 4.24 5.96
CA ALA A 139 6.04 4.02 7.28
C ALA A 139 4.98 2.91 7.27
N GLU A 140 4.14 2.84 6.25
CA GLU A 140 3.17 1.75 6.04
C GLU A 140 3.89 0.42 5.85
N LYS A 141 4.94 0.36 5.01
CA LYS A 141 5.74 -0.86 4.84
C LYS A 141 6.30 -1.39 6.16
N ASN A 142 6.72 -0.51 7.07
CA ASN A 142 7.22 -0.94 8.39
C ASN A 142 6.11 -1.61 9.21
N ILE A 143 4.91 -1.04 9.19
CA ILE A 143 3.75 -1.55 9.95
C ILE A 143 3.23 -2.85 9.36
N LEU A 144 3.21 -2.94 8.03
CA LEU A 144 2.87 -4.15 7.28
C LEU A 144 3.99 -5.20 7.33
N LYS A 145 5.15 -4.87 7.91
CA LYS A 145 6.35 -5.74 8.03
C LYS A 145 6.94 -6.17 6.68
N ILE A 146 6.86 -5.31 5.66
CA ILE A 146 7.36 -5.58 4.29
C ILE A 146 8.50 -4.64 3.84
N ASN A 147 9.01 -3.77 4.71
CA ASN A 147 9.95 -2.69 4.37
C ASN A 147 11.29 -3.16 3.76
N ASN A 148 11.70 -4.40 4.03
CA ASN A 148 12.96 -4.98 3.57
C ASN A 148 12.78 -6.24 2.71
N MET A 149 11.56 -6.51 2.24
CA MET A 149 11.28 -7.66 1.40
C MET A 149 11.74 -7.42 -0.03
N SER A 150 12.14 -8.50 -0.72
CA SER A 150 12.23 -8.55 -2.18
C SER A 150 10.84 -8.69 -2.79
N GLY A 151 10.74 -8.49 -4.11
CA GLY A 151 9.49 -8.74 -4.83
C GLY A 151 8.99 -10.19 -4.70
N GLN A 152 9.92 -11.16 -4.68
CA GLN A 152 9.60 -12.57 -4.49
C GLN A 152 9.06 -12.85 -3.08
N GLN A 153 9.70 -12.30 -2.05
CA GLN A 153 9.25 -12.47 -0.66
C GLN A 153 7.88 -11.84 -0.43
N LEU A 154 7.61 -10.69 -1.05
CA LEU A 154 6.28 -10.09 -0.99
C LEU A 154 5.25 -10.98 -1.71
N PHE A 155 5.60 -11.54 -2.87
CA PHE A 155 4.70 -12.44 -3.60
C PHE A 155 4.32 -13.65 -2.73
N GLU A 156 5.30 -14.33 -2.14
CA GLU A 156 5.10 -15.49 -1.27
C GLU A 156 4.19 -15.15 -0.08
N LEU A 157 4.48 -14.04 0.62
CA LEU A 157 3.63 -13.55 1.71
C LEU A 157 2.17 -13.35 1.29
N LEU A 158 1.94 -12.78 0.09
CA LEU A 158 0.60 -12.45 -0.37
C LEU A 158 -0.17 -13.66 -0.91
N VAL A 159 0.52 -14.73 -1.33
CA VAL A 159 -0.11 -16.00 -1.66
C VAL A 159 -0.57 -16.71 -0.38
N ASP A 160 0.24 -16.69 0.68
CA ASP A 160 -0.06 -17.41 1.93
C ASP A 160 -1.27 -16.87 2.71
N ILE A 161 -1.65 -15.61 2.50
CA ILE A 161 -2.78 -14.96 3.19
C ILE A 161 -4.12 -15.10 2.44
N ASN A 162 -4.14 -15.73 1.26
CA ASN A 162 -5.23 -15.66 0.28
C ASN A 162 -5.90 -17.01 -0.02
#